data_AF-A0A8D2N1U5-F1
#
_entry.id   AF-A0A8D2N1U5-F1
#
_cell.length_a   1.000
_cell.length_b   1.000
_cell.length_c   1.000
_cell.angle_alpha   90.00
_cell.angle_beta   90.00
_cell.angle_gamma   90.00
#
_symmetry.space_group_name_H-M   'P 1'
#
loop_
_entity.id
_entity.type
_entity.pdbx_description
1 polymer ?
#
loop_
_entity_poly.entity_id
_entity_poly.type
_entity_poly.pdbx_seq_one_letter_code
_entity_poly.pdbx_strand_id
1 'polypeptide(L)'
;MKNLPEDTAAEEDPAALLKELPVLKSRYQSLCAQMEEISLEQKESMDSIRAALQKTMEMVQALQQQTQLENSPLSAQEQTAAQQLNLKTGKEIEFSVQEPSSPGSTDPGSAEEAQFIPLTKEAFLSVPRSIRSTVKLADLNTFYKELFNHFIVQNNRAALSLSQMKNMNMKATDSRIRILEELGIVEVNKQGNVKLAV
;
A
#
# COMPACT_ATOMS: atom_id res chain seq x y z
N MET A 1 46.72 14.36 -40.61
CA MET A 1 47.07 15.17 -39.43
C MET A 1 45.90 16.10 -39.09
N LYS A 2 44.97 15.67 -38.23
CA LYS A 2 44.04 16.56 -37.53
C LYS A 2 43.58 15.83 -36.27
N ASN A 3 44.02 16.31 -35.11
CA ASN A 3 43.86 15.69 -33.80
C ASN A 3 42.40 15.76 -33.33
N LEU A 4 41.97 14.72 -32.61
CA LEU A 4 40.70 14.61 -31.89
C LEU A 4 40.85 15.26 -30.49
N PRO A 5 39.78 15.75 -29.83
CA PRO A 5 39.89 16.40 -28.53
C PRO A 5 40.28 15.38 -27.47
N GLU A 6 41.34 15.69 -26.74
CA GLU A 6 41.80 14.96 -25.56
C GLU A 6 40.74 15.18 -24.47
N ASP A 7 39.96 14.12 -24.20
CA ASP A 7 39.06 14.04 -23.06
C ASP A 7 39.93 13.97 -21.79
N THR A 8 40.34 15.14 -21.28
CA THR A 8 41.06 15.23 -20.02
C THR A 8 40.07 14.95 -18.89
N ALA A 9 39.86 13.68 -18.59
CA ALA A 9 39.41 13.24 -17.28
C ALA A 9 40.34 13.89 -16.26
N ALA A 10 39.81 14.74 -15.38
CA ALA A 10 40.59 15.39 -14.34
C ALA A 10 41.36 14.31 -13.56
N GLU A 11 42.68 14.33 -13.66
CA GLU A 11 43.57 13.40 -12.98
C GLU A 11 43.39 13.60 -11.47
N GLU A 12 42.69 12.68 -10.80
CA GLU A 12 42.47 12.75 -9.36
C GLU A 12 43.81 12.60 -8.63
N ASP A 13 44.22 13.62 -7.87
CA ASP A 13 45.44 13.58 -7.05
C ASP A 13 45.29 12.53 -5.93
N PRO A 14 46.05 11.42 -5.97
CA PRO A 14 45.96 10.37 -4.96
C PRO A 14 46.34 10.88 -3.56
N ALA A 15 47.21 11.89 -3.47
CA ALA A 15 47.62 12.47 -2.19
C ALA A 15 46.49 13.30 -1.56
N ALA A 16 45.65 13.96 -2.36
CA ALA A 16 44.45 14.66 -1.90
C ALA A 16 43.39 13.67 -1.41
N LEU A 17 43.13 12.59 -2.17
CA LEU A 17 42.16 11.55 -1.78
C LEU A 17 42.52 10.88 -0.44
N LEU A 18 43.81 10.59 -0.22
CA LEU A 18 44.27 10.01 1.04
C LEU A 18 44.07 10.94 2.25
N LYS A 19 44.06 12.27 2.04
CA LYS A 19 43.76 13.25 3.10
C LYS A 19 42.26 13.37 3.39
N GLU A 20 41.41 13.19 2.38
CA GLU A 20 39.95 13.27 2.52
C GLU A 20 39.33 11.99 3.10
N LEU A 21 39.94 10.82 2.86
CA LEU A 21 39.39 9.53 3.30
C LEU A 21 39.15 9.45 4.83
N PRO A 22 40.08 9.89 5.71
CA PRO A 22 39.82 9.92 7.16
C PRO A 22 38.66 10.83 7.55
N VAL A 23 38.50 11.97 6.88
CA VAL A 23 37.40 12.91 7.11
C VAL A 23 36.07 12.28 6.73
N LEU A 24 36.01 11.64 5.56
CA LEU A 24 34.83 10.93 5.09
C LEU A 24 34.48 9.75 6.01
N LYS A 25 35.47 8.98 6.46
CA LYS A 25 35.30 7.88 7.40
C LYS A 25 34.74 8.37 8.74
N SER A 26 35.28 9.47 9.27
CA SER A 26 34.78 10.09 10.50
C SER A 26 33.33 10.55 10.36
N ARG A 27 32.99 11.20 9.24
CA ARG A 27 31.62 11.62 8.95
C ARG A 27 30.65 10.44 8.84
N TYR A 28 31.06 9.36 8.16
CA TYR A 28 30.27 8.15 8.06
C TYR A 28 30.02 7.52 9.44
N GLN A 29 31.07 7.40 10.27
CA GLN A 29 30.93 6.87 11.63
C GLN A 29 30.00 7.72 12.49
N SER A 30 30.11 9.04 12.42
CA SER A 30 29.21 9.96 13.13
C SER A 30 27.75 9.81 12.66
N LEU A 31 27.53 9.65 11.36
CA LEU A 31 26.19 9.45 10.81
C LEU A 31 25.59 8.11 11.25
N CYS A 32 26.38 7.04 11.28
CA CYS A 32 25.96 5.74 11.81
C CYS A 32 25.54 5.85 13.27
N ALA A 33 26.36 6.51 14.12
CA ALA A 33 26.04 6.70 15.53
C ALA A 33 24.74 7.50 15.73
N GLN A 34 24.54 8.58 14.97
CA GLN A 34 23.28 9.35 15.03
C GLN A 34 22.07 8.51 14.59
N MET A 35 22.23 7.66 13.57
CA MET A 35 21.14 6.81 13.11
C MET A 35 20.78 5.73 14.14
N GLU A 36 21.77 5.18 14.84
CA GLU A 36 21.56 4.23 15.94
C GLU A 36 20.80 4.88 17.10
N GLU A 37 21.18 6.10 17.50
CA GLU A 37 20.49 6.89 18.53
C GLU A 37 19.03 7.15 18.15
N ILE A 38 18.78 7.66 16.94
CA ILE A 38 17.42 7.91 16.44
C ILE A 38 16.60 6.61 16.42
N SER A 39 17.19 5.50 15.97
CA SER A 39 16.49 4.22 15.91
C SER A 39 16.13 3.71 17.31
N LEU A 40 16.97 3.94 18.31
CA LEU A 40 16.71 3.59 19.69
C LEU A 40 15.56 4.43 20.25
N GLU A 41 15.61 5.75 20.10
CA GLU A 41 14.57 6.66 20.56
C GLU A 41 13.21 6.37 19.90
N GLN A 42 13.20 6.08 18.59
CA GLN A 42 11.97 5.71 17.88
C GLN A 42 11.36 4.43 18.45
N LYS A 43 12.20 3.43 18.74
CA LYS A 43 11.75 2.18 19.36
C LYS A 43 11.16 2.42 20.74
N GLU A 44 11.86 3.14 21.60
CA GLU A 44 11.41 3.47 22.96
C GLU A 44 10.12 4.28 22.95
N SER A 45 10.02 5.27 22.05
CA SER A 45 8.81 6.06 21.84
C SER A 45 7.62 5.20 21.42
N MET A 46 7.81 4.34 20.43
CA MET A 46 6.77 3.42 19.95
C MET A 46 6.32 2.44 21.03
N ASP A 47 7.25 1.92 21.82
CA ASP A 47 6.93 1.00 22.92
C ASP A 47 6.17 1.71 24.04
N SER A 48 6.54 2.96 24.36
CA SER A 48 5.81 3.81 25.32
C SER A 48 4.38 4.10 24.84
N ILE A 49 4.20 4.50 23.57
CA ILE A 49 2.88 4.74 22.97
C ILE A 49 2.02 3.47 23.06
N ARG A 50 2.59 2.33 22.70
CA ARG A 50 1.90 1.03 22.75
C ARG A 50 1.44 0.70 24.16
N ALA A 51 2.31 0.84 25.16
CA ALA A 51 1.98 0.59 26.56
C ALA A 51 0.88 1.53 27.08
N ALA A 52 0.96 2.82 26.74
CA ALA A 52 -0.03 3.81 27.14
C ALA A 52 -1.41 3.52 26.53
N LEU A 53 -1.45 3.19 25.23
CA LEU A 53 -2.69 2.82 24.55
C LEU A 53 -3.31 1.55 25.16
N GLN A 54 -2.51 0.51 25.39
CA GLN A 54 -3.01 -0.73 25.97
C GLN A 54 -3.60 -0.50 27.36
N LYS A 55 -2.90 0.24 28.23
CA LYS A 55 -3.39 0.59 29.56
C LYS A 55 -4.69 1.41 29.51
N THR A 56 -4.80 2.31 28.55
CA THR A 56 -6.01 3.12 28.35
C THR A 56 -7.18 2.25 27.93
N MET A 57 -6.96 1.30 27.00
CA MET A 57 -7.98 0.34 26.57
C MET A 57 -8.46 -0.53 27.74
N GLU A 58 -7.54 -1.05 28.56
CA GLU A 58 -7.87 -1.83 29.77
C GLU A 58 -8.71 -1.00 30.76
N MET A 59 -8.36 0.27 30.95
CA MET A 59 -9.10 1.18 31.83
C MET A 59 -10.51 1.47 31.32
N VAL A 60 -10.65 1.77 30.03
CA VAL A 60 -11.95 2.01 29.38
C VAL A 60 -12.83 0.77 29.50
N GLN A 61 -12.28 -0.42 29.23
CA GLN A 61 -12.99 -1.68 29.36
C GLN A 61 -13.47 -1.92 30.81
N ALA A 62 -12.63 -1.63 31.82
CA ALA A 62 -13.00 -1.77 33.22
C ALA A 62 -14.15 -0.82 33.61
N LEU A 63 -14.13 0.43 33.12
CA LEU A 63 -15.20 1.40 33.37
C LEU A 63 -16.51 1.02 32.68
N GLN A 64 -16.44 0.50 31.45
CA GLN A 64 -17.61 0.00 30.72
C GLN A 64 -18.27 -1.18 31.47
N GLN A 65 -17.47 -2.10 32.00
CA GLN A 65 -17.97 -3.20 32.83
C GLN A 65 -18.67 -2.72 34.10
N GLN A 66 -18.13 -1.69 34.77
CA GLN A 66 -18.75 -1.13 35.99
C GLN A 66 -20.06 -0.39 35.70
N THR A 67 -20.16 0.25 34.54
CA THR A 67 -21.31 1.08 34.15
C THR A 67 -22.39 0.32 33.37
N GLN A 68 -22.17 -0.97 33.09
CA GLN A 68 -23.03 -1.83 32.26
C GLN A 68 -23.28 -1.25 30.85
N LEU A 69 -22.35 -0.42 30.35
CA LEU A 69 -22.39 0.03 28.97
C LEU A 69 -21.99 -1.15 28.07
N GLU A 70 -22.71 -1.38 26.97
CA GLU A 70 -22.29 -2.38 25.99
C GLU A 70 -20.90 -2.04 25.44
N ASN A 71 -20.03 -3.06 25.42
CA ASN A 71 -18.75 -2.98 24.75
C ASN A 71 -18.96 -3.14 23.24
N SER A 72 -18.99 -2.03 22.51
CA SER A 72 -18.89 -2.10 21.06
C SER A 72 -17.50 -2.63 20.67
N PRO A 73 -17.42 -3.60 19.74
CA PRO A 73 -16.13 -4.04 19.21
C PRO A 73 -15.42 -2.87 18.50
N LEU A 74 -14.09 -2.92 18.48
CA LEU A 74 -13.29 -1.97 17.70
C LEU A 74 -13.74 -1.96 16.25
N SER A 75 -13.85 -0.76 15.67
CA SER A 75 -14.12 -0.60 14.24
C SER A 75 -12.99 -1.20 13.40
N ALA A 76 -13.26 -1.47 12.11
CA ALA A 76 -12.26 -2.01 11.19
C ALA A 76 -10.98 -1.15 11.11
N GLN A 77 -11.14 0.18 11.17
CA GLN A 77 -10.02 1.11 11.18
C GLN A 77 -9.19 0.97 12.48
N GLU A 78 -9.86 0.87 13.64
CA GLU A 78 -9.19 0.73 14.93
C GLU A 78 -8.51 -0.63 15.07
N GLN A 79 -9.11 -1.71 14.56
CA GLN A 79 -8.48 -3.03 14.49
C GLN A 79 -7.21 -3.00 13.64
N THR A 80 -7.29 -2.36 12.46
CA THR A 80 -6.12 -2.20 11.58
C THR A 80 -5.02 -1.38 12.27
N ALA A 81 -5.38 -0.31 12.97
CA ALA A 81 -4.44 0.51 13.74
C ALA A 81 -3.82 -0.29 14.90
N ALA A 82 -4.61 -1.07 15.63
CA ALA A 82 -4.14 -1.94 16.70
C ALA A 82 -3.16 -3.01 16.20
N GLN A 83 -3.41 -3.61 15.03
CA GLN A 83 -2.50 -4.55 14.38
C GLN A 83 -1.18 -3.89 13.97
N GLN A 84 -1.21 -2.71 13.34
CA GLN A 84 0.00 -1.96 12.99
C GLN A 84 0.82 -1.59 14.24
N LEU A 85 0.12 -1.28 15.33
CA LEU A 85 0.70 -0.99 16.64
C LEU A 85 0.91 -2.25 17.48
N ASN A 86 0.86 -3.46 16.89
CA ASN A 86 1.00 -4.77 17.55
C ASN A 86 0.40 -4.80 18.99
N LEU A 87 -0.79 -4.21 19.16
CA LEU A 87 -1.47 -4.16 20.44
C LEU A 87 -2.15 -5.51 20.70
N LYS A 88 -2.10 -5.97 21.95
CA LYS A 88 -2.83 -7.17 22.36
C LYS A 88 -4.30 -6.81 22.54
N THR A 89 -5.11 -6.98 21.49
CA THR A 89 -6.57 -6.89 21.62
C THR A 89 -7.06 -8.15 22.33
N GLY A 90 -7.71 -8.00 23.48
CA GLY A 90 -8.14 -9.12 24.31
C GLY A 90 -9.06 -10.10 23.57
N LYS A 91 -8.70 -11.38 23.67
CA LYS A 91 -9.41 -12.61 23.30
C LYS A 91 -9.88 -12.71 21.85
N GLU A 92 -9.10 -13.47 21.07
CA GLU A 92 -9.61 -14.38 20.05
C GLU A 92 -10.84 -15.11 20.60
N ILE A 93 -12.03 -14.64 20.26
CA ILE A 93 -13.15 -15.55 20.08
C ILE A 93 -13.12 -15.82 18.59
N GLU A 94 -12.52 -16.96 18.28
CA GLU A 94 -12.79 -17.77 17.11
C GLU A 94 -14.30 -17.72 16.83
N PHE A 95 -14.71 -16.82 15.93
CA PHE A 95 -16.09 -16.74 15.47
C PHE A 95 -16.27 -17.87 14.45
N SER A 96 -16.39 -19.09 14.96
CA SER A 96 -17.20 -20.10 14.28
C SER A 96 -18.64 -19.66 14.43
N VAL A 97 -19.19 -19.01 13.39
CA VAL A 97 -20.62 -18.75 13.32
C VAL A 97 -21.20 -19.69 12.29
N GLN A 98 -21.70 -20.79 12.84
CA GLN A 98 -22.84 -21.52 12.34
C GLN A 98 -24.05 -20.57 12.29
N GLU A 99 -24.78 -20.65 11.18
CA GLU A 99 -25.98 -19.90 10.78
C GLU A 99 -26.95 -19.47 11.90
N PRO A 100 -27.69 -18.38 11.65
CA PRO A 100 -29.12 -18.33 11.89
C PRO A 100 -29.86 -18.48 10.57
N SER A 101 -30.53 -19.62 10.42
CA SER A 101 -31.46 -19.91 9.34
C SER A 101 -32.57 -18.87 9.25
N SER A 102 -33.01 -18.58 8.03
CA SER A 102 -34.39 -18.21 7.72
C SER A 102 -34.79 -18.78 6.36
N PRO A 103 -36.05 -19.21 6.17
CA PRO A 103 -36.42 -20.20 5.18
C PRO A 103 -36.85 -19.58 3.85
N GLY A 104 -36.52 -20.21 2.72
CA GLY A 104 -37.15 -19.87 1.45
C GLY A 104 -36.45 -20.35 0.18
N SER A 105 -36.92 -21.49 -0.31
CA SER A 105 -36.90 -22.00 -1.71
C SER A 105 -35.56 -22.30 -2.41
N THR A 106 -35.29 -23.61 -2.48
CA THR A 106 -35.12 -24.45 -3.68
C THR A 106 -34.54 -23.85 -4.97
N ASP A 107 -33.39 -24.44 -5.32
CA ASP A 107 -32.84 -24.83 -6.63
C ASP A 107 -31.60 -24.08 -7.19
N PRO A 108 -30.64 -24.81 -7.79
CA PRO A 108 -29.23 -24.44 -7.90
C PRO A 108 -28.91 -23.76 -9.24
N GLY A 109 -27.98 -22.82 -9.20
CA GLY A 109 -27.47 -22.18 -10.40
C GLY A 109 -26.13 -21.53 -10.13
N SER A 110 -25.06 -22.31 -10.31
CA SER A 110 -23.67 -21.86 -10.30
C SER A 110 -23.45 -20.68 -11.24
N ALA A 111 -23.08 -19.53 -10.69
CA ALA A 111 -22.26 -18.53 -11.35
C ALA A 111 -21.49 -17.78 -10.24
N GLU A 112 -20.18 -18.01 -10.17
CA GLU A 112 -19.28 -17.22 -9.34
C GLU A 112 -19.43 -15.75 -9.72
N GLU A 113 -20.14 -14.97 -8.91
CA GLU A 113 -20.12 -13.51 -9.05
C GLU A 113 -18.69 -13.06 -8.77
N ALA A 114 -18.01 -12.58 -9.81
CA ALA A 114 -16.65 -12.07 -9.69
C ALA A 114 -16.64 -10.94 -8.66
N GLN A 115 -16.11 -11.22 -7.48
CA GLN A 115 -16.05 -10.27 -6.38
C GLN A 115 -14.93 -9.26 -6.65
N PHE A 116 -15.25 -7.96 -6.65
CA PHE A 116 -14.24 -6.92 -6.81
C PHE A 116 -13.33 -6.86 -5.56
N ILE A 117 -12.02 -7.05 -5.76
CA ILE A 117 -11.02 -6.94 -4.71
C ILE A 117 -10.24 -5.63 -4.90
N PRO A 118 -10.40 -4.62 -4.02
CA PRO A 118 -9.64 -3.39 -4.11
C PRO A 118 -8.15 -3.61 -3.78
N LEU A 119 -7.28 -2.74 -4.27
CA LEU A 119 -5.86 -2.79 -3.97
C LEU A 119 -5.59 -2.41 -2.52
N THR A 120 -4.76 -3.23 -1.89
CA THR A 120 -4.24 -2.97 -0.55
C THR A 120 -3.12 -1.92 -0.61
N LYS A 121 -2.85 -1.28 0.53
CA LYS A 121 -1.73 -0.34 0.66
C LYS A 121 -0.40 -1.02 0.36
N GLU A 122 -0.23 -2.28 0.76
CA GLU A 122 0.99 -3.05 0.54
C GLU A 122 1.25 -3.29 -0.95
N ALA A 123 0.23 -3.76 -1.70
CA ALA A 123 0.34 -3.94 -3.14
C ALA A 123 0.64 -2.61 -3.83
N PHE A 124 -0.01 -1.51 -3.44
CA PHE A 124 0.33 -0.20 -4.01
C PHE A 124 1.76 0.25 -3.72
N LEU A 125 2.28 0.00 -2.50
CA LEU A 125 3.62 0.40 -2.10
C LEU A 125 4.73 -0.44 -2.73
N SER A 126 4.43 -1.66 -3.22
CA SER A 126 5.41 -2.49 -3.94
C SER A 126 5.84 -1.85 -5.27
N VAL A 127 4.97 -1.06 -5.89
CA VAL A 127 5.28 -0.31 -7.10
C VAL A 127 6.28 0.82 -6.79
N PRO A 128 7.37 1.00 -7.57
CA PRO A 128 8.31 2.10 -7.39
C PRO A 128 7.66 3.49 -7.39
N ARG A 129 8.19 4.41 -6.57
CA ARG A 129 7.65 5.78 -6.43
C ARG A 129 7.69 6.55 -7.77
N SER A 130 8.68 6.28 -8.62
CA SER A 130 8.79 6.85 -9.97
C SER A 130 7.58 6.54 -10.85
N ILE A 131 6.97 5.36 -10.68
CA ILE A 131 5.78 4.92 -11.42
C ILE A 131 4.51 5.41 -10.72
N ARG A 132 4.46 5.31 -9.38
CA ARG A 132 3.32 5.82 -8.59
C ARG A 132 3.07 7.31 -8.76
N SER A 133 4.12 8.09 -9.04
CA SER A 133 4.04 9.53 -9.22
C SER A 133 3.30 10.20 -8.05
N THR A 134 2.26 11.00 -8.31
CA THR A 134 1.42 11.69 -7.31
C THR A 134 0.07 11.02 -7.07
N VAL A 135 -0.15 9.80 -7.60
CA VAL A 135 -1.44 9.10 -7.54
C VAL A 135 -1.74 8.65 -6.10
N LYS A 136 -2.97 8.89 -5.64
CA LYS A 136 -3.47 8.40 -4.35
C LYS A 136 -4.11 7.02 -4.52
N LEU A 137 -3.95 6.15 -3.51
CA LEU A 137 -4.53 4.80 -3.52
C LEU A 137 -6.06 4.80 -3.70
N ALA A 138 -6.78 5.70 -3.03
CA ALA A 138 -8.23 5.80 -3.15
C ALA A 138 -8.68 6.14 -4.58
N ASP A 139 -7.97 7.07 -5.23
CA ASP A 139 -8.25 7.45 -6.62
C ASP A 139 -7.94 6.31 -7.59
N LEU A 140 -6.85 5.56 -7.33
CA LEU A 140 -6.49 4.39 -8.12
C LEU A 140 -7.52 3.27 -7.98
N ASN A 141 -7.97 2.97 -6.77
CA ASN A 141 -9.01 1.95 -6.52
C ASN A 141 -10.35 2.34 -7.13
N THR A 142 -10.68 3.64 -7.16
CA THR A 142 -11.87 4.12 -7.87
C THR A 142 -11.76 3.83 -9.36
N PHE A 143 -10.63 4.15 -9.98
CA PHE A 143 -10.38 3.86 -11.39
C PHE A 143 -10.35 2.36 -11.70
N TYR A 144 -9.73 1.55 -10.84
CA TYR A 144 -9.73 0.09 -11.00
C TYR A 144 -11.15 -0.48 -10.92
N LYS A 145 -11.98 0.00 -9.99
CA LYS A 145 -13.40 -0.39 -9.90
C LYS A 145 -14.18 -0.04 -11.16
N GLU A 146 -13.92 1.12 -11.76
CA GLU A 146 -14.53 1.53 -13.03
C GLU A 146 -14.16 0.55 -14.16
N LEU A 147 -12.89 0.14 -14.26
CA LEU A 147 -12.45 -0.86 -15.23
C LEU A 147 -13.08 -2.23 -14.96
N PHE A 148 -13.09 -2.68 -13.70
CA PHE A 148 -13.72 -3.93 -13.30
C PHE A 148 -15.19 -3.98 -13.70
N ASN A 149 -15.94 -2.91 -13.43
CA ASN A 149 -17.34 -2.81 -13.82
C ASN A 149 -17.52 -2.91 -15.34
N HIS A 150 -16.62 -2.30 -16.12
CA HIS A 150 -16.71 -2.34 -17.58
C HIS A 150 -16.38 -3.72 -18.17
N PHE A 151 -15.30 -4.35 -17.73
CA PHE A 151 -14.84 -5.62 -18.33
C PHE A 151 -15.56 -6.84 -17.77
N ILE A 152 -15.83 -6.84 -16.46
CA ILE A 152 -16.38 -8.00 -15.75
C ILE A 152 -17.89 -7.88 -15.61
N VAL A 153 -18.38 -6.80 -14.99
CA VAL A 153 -19.83 -6.64 -14.71
C VAL A 153 -20.63 -6.43 -16.00
N GLN A 154 -20.13 -5.60 -16.91
CA GLN A 154 -20.76 -5.35 -18.22
C GLN A 154 -20.33 -6.39 -19.28
N ASN A 155 -19.43 -7.32 -18.94
CA ASN A 155 -18.91 -8.37 -19.83
C ASN A 155 -18.38 -7.83 -21.18
N ASN A 156 -17.80 -6.63 -21.18
CA ASN A 156 -17.23 -6.07 -22.39
C ASN A 156 -15.81 -6.61 -22.61
N ARG A 157 -15.57 -7.27 -23.74
CA ARG A 157 -14.30 -7.92 -24.05
C ARG A 157 -13.32 -7.04 -24.85
N ALA A 158 -13.78 -5.88 -25.33
CA ALA A 158 -12.98 -5.00 -26.17
C ALA A 158 -11.99 -4.18 -25.33
N ALA A 159 -10.72 -4.16 -25.74
CA ALA A 159 -9.70 -3.33 -25.10
C ALA A 159 -10.05 -1.84 -25.21
N LEU A 160 -9.74 -1.07 -24.16
CA LEU A 160 -10.06 0.34 -24.04
C LEU A 160 -8.84 1.21 -24.27
N SER A 161 -8.98 2.20 -25.16
CA SER A 161 -8.02 3.30 -25.25
C SER A 161 -8.26 4.35 -24.16
N LEU A 162 -7.24 5.14 -23.84
CA LEU A 162 -7.34 6.30 -22.95
C LEU A 162 -8.47 7.27 -23.35
N SER A 163 -8.66 7.50 -24.66
CA SER A 163 -9.71 8.39 -25.15
C SER A 163 -11.10 7.82 -24.88
N GLN A 164 -11.30 6.50 -25.04
CA GLN A 164 -12.57 5.86 -24.75
C GLN A 164 -12.88 5.89 -23.24
N MET A 165 -11.88 5.65 -22.39
CA MET A 165 -12.05 5.75 -20.94
C MET A 165 -12.50 7.16 -20.51
N LYS A 166 -11.87 8.20 -21.07
CA LYS A 166 -12.27 9.59 -20.80
C LYS A 166 -13.70 9.88 -21.25
N ASN A 167 -14.12 9.35 -22.40
CA ASN A 167 -15.50 9.50 -22.89
C ASN A 167 -16.52 8.78 -22.00
N MET A 168 -16.11 7.73 -21.30
CA MET A 168 -16.93 7.02 -20.31
C MET A 168 -16.87 7.67 -18.91
N ASN A 169 -16.35 8.90 -18.79
CA ASN A 169 -16.14 9.61 -17.54
C ASN A 169 -15.22 8.90 -16.54
N MET A 170 -14.41 7.94 -16.98
CA MET A 170 -13.40 7.32 -16.13
C MET A 170 -12.26 8.30 -15.90
N LYS A 171 -11.72 8.31 -14.69
CA LYS A 171 -10.57 9.16 -14.35
C LYS A 171 -9.25 8.51 -14.82
N ALA A 172 -9.16 8.19 -16.11
CA ALA A 172 -8.01 7.51 -16.70
C ALA A 172 -6.82 8.46 -16.87
N THR A 173 -5.65 8.04 -16.40
CA THR A 173 -4.37 8.72 -16.64
C THR A 173 -3.28 7.68 -16.91
N ASP A 174 -2.24 8.05 -17.65
CA ASP A 174 -1.11 7.17 -17.94
C ASP A 174 -0.47 6.59 -16.68
N SER A 175 -0.29 7.40 -15.63
CA SER A 175 0.26 6.93 -14.36
C SER A 175 -0.60 5.86 -13.71
N ARG A 176 -1.93 6.00 -13.74
CA ARG A 176 -2.84 5.01 -13.14
C ARG A 176 -2.79 3.68 -13.89
N ILE A 177 -2.74 3.73 -15.22
CA ILE A 177 -2.62 2.53 -16.05
C ILE A 177 -1.28 1.83 -15.80
N ARG A 178 -0.17 2.57 -15.81
CA ARG A 178 1.16 2.00 -15.54
C ARG A 178 1.27 1.36 -14.16
N ILE A 179 0.63 1.93 -13.13
CA ILE A 179 0.62 1.33 -11.80
C ILE A 179 -0.15 -0.02 -11.82
N LEU A 180 -1.29 -0.08 -12.49
CA LEU A 180 -2.07 -1.32 -12.60
C LEU A 180 -1.36 -2.37 -13.48
N GLU A 181 -0.62 -1.92 -14.50
CA GLU A 181 0.18 -2.79 -15.38
C GLU A 181 1.34 -3.42 -14.61
N GLU A 182 2.08 -2.63 -13.82
CA GLU A 182 3.16 -3.12 -12.96
C GLU A 182 2.67 -4.13 -11.92
N LEU A 183 1.42 -4.00 -11.48
CA LEU A 183 0.76 -4.93 -10.57
C LEU A 183 0.16 -6.16 -11.27
N GLY A 184 0.27 -6.25 -12.59
CA GLY A 184 -0.27 -7.36 -13.37
C GLY A 184 -1.80 -7.41 -13.39
N ILE A 185 -2.48 -6.30 -13.12
CA ILE A 185 -3.95 -6.21 -13.08
C ILE A 185 -4.50 -5.89 -14.47
N VAL A 186 -3.75 -5.11 -15.25
CA VAL A 186 -4.09 -4.77 -16.62
C VAL A 186 -2.96 -5.12 -17.56
N GLU A 187 -3.32 -5.48 -18.78
CA GLU A 187 -2.41 -5.63 -19.90
C GLU A 187 -2.58 -4.46 -20.86
N VAL A 188 -1.47 -3.89 -21.32
CA VAL A 188 -1.45 -2.85 -22.34
C VAL A 188 -0.89 -3.42 -23.64
N ASN A 189 -1.67 -3.34 -24.71
CA ASN A 189 -1.24 -3.84 -26.02
C ASN A 189 -0.27 -2.88 -26.72
N LYS A 190 0.31 -3.29 -27.85
CA LYS A 190 1.26 -2.47 -28.64
C LYS A 190 0.68 -1.13 -29.12
N GLN A 191 -0.64 -1.00 -29.14
CA GLN A 191 -1.37 0.21 -29.54
C GLN A 191 -1.72 1.10 -28.33
N GLY A 192 -1.37 0.71 -27.11
CA GLY A 192 -1.67 1.46 -25.88
C GLY A 192 -3.09 1.24 -25.34
N ASN A 193 -3.82 0.22 -25.84
CA ASN A 193 -5.14 -0.12 -25.33
C ASN A 193 -5.02 -1.09 -24.15
N VAL A 194 -5.87 -0.88 -23.16
CA VAL A 194 -5.86 -1.56 -21.87
C VAL A 194 -6.94 -2.64 -21.83
N LYS A 195 -6.62 -3.79 -21.26
CA LYS A 195 -7.56 -4.85 -20.89
C LYS A 195 -7.25 -5.33 -19.48
N LEU A 196 -8.22 -5.86 -18.74
CA LEU A 196 -7.92 -6.56 -17.50
C LEU A 196 -7.18 -7.88 -17.80
N ALA A 197 -6.14 -8.15 -17.02
CA ALA A 197 -5.52 -9.46 -16.95
C ALA A 197 -6.49 -10.37 -16.18
N VAL A 198 -7.21 -11.24 -16.91
CA VAL A 198 -8.13 -12.26 -16.38
C VAL A 198 -7.59 -13.61 -16.78
#